data_AF-A0A2M7SIZ0-F1
#
_entry.id   AF-A0A2M7SIZ0-F1
#
_cell.length_a   1.000
_cell.length_b   1.000
_cell.length_c   1.000
_cell.angle_alpha   90.00
_cell.angle_beta   90.00
_cell.angle_gamma   90.00
#
_symmetry.space_group_name_H-M   'P 1'
#
loop_
_entity.id
_entity.type
_entity.pdbx_description
1 polymer ?
#
loop_
_entity_poly.entity_id
_entity_poly.type
_entity_poly.pdbx_seq_one_letter_code
_entity_poly.pdbx_strand_id
1 'polypeptide(L)'
;MSYSIFSHDDMKQMKAIGITEEQVISQIKLFKKKISYLKLNRPCTIGDGIRVIPEDEIKELILHHQEAASRGRLLKFVPASGAASRMFKSLLQFKDINQKIDRDYIIKTGNNEQAEDILFFMGRIRKFAFFDDLESLMSASGLDIDTQVGKGQFKEIVHCLLTHQGLNYADLPKGLLKFHQYSNGNRTAFEEHLVEAADYLKDAQGICRLHFTVSSEHQERFEGLLEEVRHRYEKNYNARFRVDFSLQKRSTDTIAVDLYNQPFREKDGKLLFRPGGHGALIENLNDLKGDIIYIKNIDNVATDRIKGPTFFWKRVLAGCLIELQKKIFTYLERLVAQKHDEQFLDEVTDFARERLCLTPPNGWQHKSIKEKREFLLNKLNRPLRVCGMVKNEGEPGGGPFWVEGKDGTLSMQIVESAQVDPKSKEQQAIFASGTHFNPVDIVCGVRDYKGEAFNLRNYVDTDAVFISQKSKDGRNLKALELPGLWNGAMANWITLFVEVPIITFNPVKTINDLLRKEHQPQ
;
A
#
# COMPACT_ATOMS: atom_id res chain seq x y z
N MET A 1 3.45 -34.73 27.26
CA MET A 1 4.04 -34.75 25.91
C MET A 1 2.98 -34.24 24.95
N SER A 2 3.16 -33.06 24.37
CA SER A 2 2.27 -32.56 23.32
C SER A 2 2.56 -33.36 22.07
N TYR A 3 1.64 -34.21 21.63
CA TYR A 3 1.72 -34.79 20.29
C TYR A 3 1.68 -33.63 19.29
N SER A 4 2.78 -33.39 18.57
CA SER A 4 2.78 -32.41 17.48
C SER A 4 1.74 -32.85 16.46
N ILE A 5 0.84 -31.94 16.08
CA ILE A 5 -0.16 -32.17 15.04
C ILE A 5 0.46 -32.22 13.63
N PHE A 6 1.77 -31.99 13.54
CA PHE A 6 2.53 -31.91 12.31
C PHE A 6 3.46 -33.11 12.17
N SER A 7 3.52 -33.62 10.94
CA SER A 7 4.46 -34.68 10.56
C SER A 7 5.89 -34.13 10.43
N HIS A 8 6.86 -35.03 10.32
CA HIS A 8 8.24 -34.63 10.05
C HIS A 8 8.40 -33.86 8.72
N ASP A 9 7.61 -34.22 7.71
CA ASP A 9 7.64 -33.54 6.41
C ASP A 9 6.97 -32.17 6.47
N ASP A 10 5.94 -32.00 7.30
CA ASP A 10 5.36 -30.67 7.57
C ASP A 10 6.41 -29.75 8.21
N MET A 11 7.18 -30.26 9.18
CA MET A 11 8.24 -29.49 9.83
C MET A 11 9.36 -29.10 8.86
N LYS A 12 9.71 -29.98 7.91
CA LYS A 12 10.64 -29.65 6.82
C LYS A 12 10.07 -28.56 5.91
N GLN A 13 8.79 -28.66 5.54
CA GLN A 13 8.12 -27.66 4.72
C GLN A 13 8.11 -26.30 5.40
N MET A 14 7.73 -26.23 6.68
CA MET A 14 7.73 -25.00 7.49
C MET A 14 9.13 -24.38 7.58
N LYS A 15 10.15 -25.19 7.85
CA LYS A 15 11.55 -24.73 7.89
C LYS A 15 12.02 -24.17 6.54
N ALA A 16 11.63 -24.80 5.43
CA ALA A 16 12.01 -24.36 4.09
C ALA A 16 11.43 -22.99 3.71
N ILE A 17 10.26 -22.63 4.26
CA ILE A 17 9.63 -21.31 4.05
C ILE A 17 9.91 -20.32 5.20
N GLY A 18 10.65 -20.75 6.23
CA GLY A 18 11.05 -19.90 7.36
C GLY A 18 9.94 -19.63 8.38
N ILE A 19 8.95 -20.52 8.51
CA ILE A 19 7.88 -20.43 9.51
C ILE A 19 8.15 -21.44 10.63
N THR A 20 7.93 -21.06 11.89
CA THR A 20 8.04 -21.97 13.04
C THR A 20 6.72 -22.69 13.34
N GLU A 21 6.79 -23.83 14.01
CA GLU A 21 5.60 -24.57 14.46
C GLU A 21 4.70 -23.69 15.35
N GLU A 22 5.29 -22.91 16.24
CA GLU A 22 4.56 -22.00 17.13
C GLU A 22 3.78 -20.94 16.34
N GLN A 23 4.38 -20.40 15.26
CA GLN A 23 3.70 -19.46 14.38
C GLN A 23 2.49 -20.13 13.70
N VAL A 24 2.64 -21.34 13.15
CA VAL A 24 1.53 -22.05 12.52
C VAL A 24 0.42 -22.36 13.54
N ILE A 25 0.78 -22.82 14.74
CA ILE A 25 -0.18 -23.07 15.82
C ILE A 25 -0.92 -21.78 16.20
N SER A 26 -0.22 -20.65 16.27
CA SER A 26 -0.83 -19.34 16.56
C SER A 26 -1.84 -18.94 15.47
N GLN A 27 -1.51 -19.16 14.19
CA GLN A 27 -2.41 -18.91 13.06
C GLN A 27 -3.67 -19.79 13.14
N ILE A 28 -3.53 -21.08 13.45
CA ILE A 28 -4.67 -21.99 13.65
C ILE A 28 -5.57 -21.53 14.80
N LYS A 29 -4.99 -21.01 15.89
CA LYS A 29 -5.77 -20.44 17.01
C LYS A 29 -6.58 -19.22 16.58
N LEU A 30 -6.06 -18.37 15.69
CA LEU A 30 -6.79 -17.21 15.17
C LEU A 30 -8.05 -17.63 14.40
N PHE A 31 -8.01 -18.69 13.61
CA PHE A 31 -9.21 -19.23 12.93
C PHE A 31 -10.29 -19.76 13.89
N LYS A 32 -9.90 -20.15 15.10
CA LYS A 32 -10.83 -20.63 16.15
C LYS A 32 -11.43 -19.47 16.95
N LYS A 33 -10.80 -18.30 16.93
CA LYS A 33 -11.30 -17.10 17.60
C LYS A 33 -12.45 -16.51 16.79
N LYS A 34 -13.46 -15.93 17.46
CA LYS A 34 -14.47 -15.13 16.75
C LYS A 34 -13.77 -13.91 16.14
N ILE A 35 -14.10 -13.61 14.88
CA ILE A 35 -13.64 -12.40 14.19
C ILE A 35 -14.02 -11.20 15.07
N SER A 36 -13.04 -10.40 15.45
CA SER A 36 -13.27 -9.16 16.18
C SER A 36 -13.39 -8.03 15.18
N TYR A 37 -14.60 -7.55 14.96
CA TYR A 37 -14.81 -6.32 14.19
C TYR A 37 -14.36 -5.11 15.01
N LEU A 38 -13.93 -4.06 14.32
CA LEU A 38 -13.64 -2.78 14.95
C LEU A 38 -14.94 -2.13 15.43
N LYS A 39 -14.85 -1.42 16.56
CA LYS A 39 -15.93 -0.55 17.04
C LYS A 39 -15.64 0.87 16.60
N LEU A 40 -16.28 1.28 15.51
CA LEU A 40 -16.22 2.65 15.00
C LEU A 40 -17.00 3.56 15.93
N ASN A 41 -16.38 4.67 16.31
CA ASN A 41 -17.03 5.74 17.05
C ASN A 41 -17.67 6.74 16.08
N ARG A 42 -16.89 7.26 15.11
CA ARG A 42 -17.31 8.20 14.06
C ARG A 42 -16.25 8.32 12.95
N PRO A 43 -16.59 8.78 11.74
CA PRO A 43 -15.58 9.11 10.72
C PRO A 43 -14.71 10.28 11.17
N CYS A 44 -13.44 10.29 10.76
CA CYS A 44 -12.65 11.52 10.87
C CYS A 44 -13.12 12.51 9.79
N THR A 45 -13.21 13.79 10.16
CA THR A 45 -13.60 14.89 9.28
C THR A 45 -12.67 16.08 9.49
N ILE A 46 -12.77 17.10 8.63
CA ILE A 46 -12.00 18.33 8.80
C ILE A 46 -12.36 18.94 10.16
N GLY A 47 -11.36 19.21 10.98
CA GLY A 47 -11.54 19.71 12.35
C GLY A 47 -11.80 18.62 13.40
N ASP A 48 -12.01 17.37 12.99
CA ASP A 48 -12.14 16.21 13.87
C ASP A 48 -11.34 15.02 13.30
N GLY A 49 -10.03 15.06 13.55
CA GLY A 49 -9.08 14.00 13.16
C GLY A 49 -8.45 14.16 11.77
N ILE A 50 -9.01 14.98 10.87
CA ILE A 50 -8.35 15.39 9.63
C ILE A 50 -7.91 16.85 9.75
N ARG A 51 -6.62 17.09 9.55
CA ARG A 51 -6.00 18.42 9.57
C ARG A 51 -5.94 18.99 8.17
N VAL A 52 -6.40 20.23 8.02
CA VAL A 52 -6.08 21.06 6.84
C VAL A 52 -4.84 21.87 7.20
N ILE A 53 -3.82 21.84 6.35
CA ILE A 53 -2.58 22.60 6.59
C ILE A 53 -2.82 24.08 6.25
N PRO A 54 -2.69 25.00 7.21
CA PRO A 54 -2.78 26.43 6.95
C PRO A 54 -1.68 26.91 6.00
N GLU A 55 -1.99 27.88 5.14
CA GLU A 55 -1.04 28.37 4.12
C GLU A 55 0.23 28.97 4.70
N ASP A 56 0.14 29.58 5.88
CA ASP A 56 1.27 30.18 6.60
C ASP A 56 2.23 29.13 7.20
N GLU A 57 1.76 27.92 7.48
CA GLU A 57 2.61 26.81 7.95
C GLU A 57 3.40 26.15 6.81
N ILE A 58 2.90 26.17 5.58
CA ILE A 58 3.44 25.42 4.43
C ILE A 58 4.93 25.69 4.21
N LYS A 59 5.35 26.95 4.32
CA LYS A 59 6.75 27.34 4.07
C LYS A 59 7.71 26.66 5.04
N GLU A 60 7.36 26.63 6.32
CA GLU A 60 8.19 26.01 7.36
C GLU A 60 8.23 24.48 7.21
N LEU A 61 7.09 23.87 6.87
CA LEU A 61 7.02 22.43 6.61
C LEU A 61 7.90 22.02 5.42
N ILE A 62 7.89 22.81 4.33
CA ILE A 62 8.79 22.59 3.19
C ILE A 62 10.25 22.76 3.60
N LEU A 63 10.58 23.71 4.47
CA LEU A 63 11.94 23.89 4.97
C LEU A 63 12.41 22.66 5.78
N HIS A 64 11.58 22.17 6.69
CA HIS A 64 11.88 20.93 7.43
C HIS A 64 12.12 19.74 6.50
N HIS A 65 11.30 19.61 5.45
CA HIS A 65 11.52 18.60 4.42
C HIS A 65 12.89 18.77 3.73
N GLN A 66 13.22 19.99 3.28
CA GLN A 66 14.49 20.27 2.59
C GLN A 66 15.70 19.97 3.48
N GLU A 67 15.65 20.33 4.76
CA GLU A 67 16.68 19.98 5.74
C GLU A 67 16.86 18.46 5.83
N ALA A 68 15.76 17.70 5.95
CA ALA A 68 15.83 16.25 6.05
C ALA A 68 16.30 15.58 4.75
N ALA A 69 15.84 16.07 3.60
CA ALA A 69 16.28 15.63 2.27
C ALA A 69 17.79 15.83 2.11
N SER A 70 18.29 17.04 2.38
CA SER A 70 19.72 17.38 2.23
C SER A 70 20.64 16.47 3.05
N ARG A 71 20.17 16.00 4.22
CA ARG A 71 20.87 15.08 5.13
C ARG A 71 20.70 13.60 4.75
N GLY A 72 20.02 13.28 3.65
CA GLY A 72 19.81 11.91 3.18
C GLY A 72 18.90 11.06 4.06
N ARG A 73 17.99 11.69 4.83
CA ARG A 73 17.10 11.00 5.79
C ARG A 73 15.88 10.33 5.14
N LEU A 74 15.59 10.67 3.88
CA LEU A 74 14.38 10.29 3.18
C LEU A 74 14.58 9.03 2.32
N LEU A 75 13.61 8.13 2.34
CA LEU A 75 13.56 6.93 1.51
C LEU A 75 12.13 6.72 0.99
N LYS A 76 11.98 6.23 -0.25
CA LYS A 76 10.67 5.85 -0.80
C LYS A 76 10.54 4.33 -0.91
N PHE A 77 9.58 3.77 -0.21
CA PHE A 77 9.20 2.36 -0.22
C PHE A 77 7.95 2.15 -1.11
N VAL A 78 8.07 1.29 -2.11
CA VAL A 78 7.04 1.07 -3.13
C VAL A 78 6.69 -0.42 -3.21
N PRO A 79 5.50 -0.81 -2.74
CA PRO A 79 5.01 -2.17 -2.96
C PRO A 79 4.71 -2.41 -4.46
N ALA A 80 5.44 -3.34 -5.09
CA ALA A 80 5.39 -3.60 -6.53
C ALA A 80 5.28 -5.10 -6.92
N SER A 81 4.98 -5.97 -5.95
CA SER A 81 4.95 -7.43 -6.14
C SER A 81 3.65 -7.96 -6.77
N GLY A 82 2.60 -7.14 -6.85
CA GLY A 82 1.30 -7.55 -7.36
C GLY A 82 1.27 -7.70 -8.88
N ALA A 83 0.83 -8.86 -9.37
CA ALA A 83 0.58 -9.10 -10.78
C ALA A 83 -0.53 -8.18 -11.34
N ALA A 84 -0.37 -7.74 -12.59
CA ALA A 84 -1.34 -6.90 -13.27
C ALA A 84 -2.56 -7.68 -13.78
N SER A 85 -2.66 -8.99 -13.58
CA SER A 85 -3.75 -9.81 -14.15
C SER A 85 -5.15 -9.29 -13.84
N ARG A 86 -5.37 -8.69 -12.65
CA ARG A 86 -6.66 -8.05 -12.31
C ARG A 86 -6.99 -6.84 -13.18
N MET A 87 -5.97 -6.10 -13.65
CA MET A 87 -6.10 -4.96 -14.56
C MET A 87 -6.65 -5.37 -15.93
N PHE A 88 -6.39 -6.61 -16.35
CA PHE A 88 -6.84 -7.19 -17.63
C PHE A 88 -7.98 -8.19 -17.46
N LYS A 89 -8.71 -8.18 -16.33
CA LYS A 89 -9.73 -9.20 -16.02
C LYS A 89 -10.78 -9.36 -17.13
N SER A 90 -11.25 -8.26 -17.73
CA SER A 90 -12.22 -8.29 -18.83
C SER A 90 -11.66 -8.98 -20.08
N LEU A 91 -10.39 -8.75 -20.40
CA LEU A 91 -9.73 -9.36 -21.56
C LEU A 91 -9.29 -10.81 -21.32
N LEU A 92 -8.89 -11.17 -20.09
CA LEU A 92 -8.37 -12.51 -19.76
C LEU A 92 -9.40 -13.63 -19.89
N GLN A 93 -10.68 -13.32 -19.77
CA GLN A 93 -11.77 -14.24 -20.06
C GLN A 93 -11.70 -14.81 -21.49
N PHE A 94 -11.09 -14.06 -22.41
CA PHE A 94 -10.94 -14.39 -23.81
C PHE A 94 -9.49 -14.77 -24.14
N LYS A 95 -8.68 -15.26 -23.18
CA LYS A 95 -7.30 -15.69 -23.45
C LYS A 95 -7.20 -17.05 -24.16
N ASP A 96 -8.31 -17.80 -24.30
CA ASP A 96 -8.27 -19.12 -24.94
C ASP A 96 -8.02 -19.01 -26.45
N ILE A 97 -6.88 -19.53 -26.89
CA ILE A 97 -6.43 -19.51 -28.28
C ILE A 97 -7.38 -20.26 -29.23
N ASN A 98 -8.19 -21.19 -28.71
CA ASN A 98 -9.14 -21.95 -29.52
C ASN A 98 -10.48 -21.22 -29.71
N GLN A 99 -10.69 -20.11 -29.02
CA GLN A 99 -11.92 -19.34 -29.07
C GLN A 99 -11.84 -18.25 -30.14
N LYS A 100 -12.91 -18.08 -30.92
CA LYS A 100 -13.05 -16.93 -31.82
C LYS A 100 -13.34 -15.69 -30.99
N ILE A 101 -12.51 -14.66 -31.10
CA ILE A 101 -12.68 -13.41 -30.35
C ILE A 101 -12.89 -12.31 -31.38
N ASP A 102 -14.16 -12.08 -31.69
CA ASP A 102 -14.59 -11.00 -32.56
C ASP A 102 -15.70 -10.17 -31.89
N ARG A 103 -16.04 -9.04 -32.50
CA ARG A 103 -17.05 -8.10 -32.00
C ARG A 103 -18.38 -8.79 -31.72
N ASP A 104 -18.86 -9.62 -32.64
CA ASP A 104 -20.15 -10.30 -32.50
C ASP A 104 -20.13 -11.32 -31.37
N TYR A 105 -19.01 -12.04 -31.22
CA TYR A 105 -18.80 -13.00 -30.15
C TYR A 105 -18.80 -12.33 -28.77
N ILE A 106 -18.07 -11.21 -28.62
CA ILE A 106 -18.03 -10.45 -27.36
C ILE A 106 -19.42 -9.93 -26.99
N ILE A 107 -20.16 -9.38 -27.96
CA ILE A 107 -21.52 -8.88 -27.72
C ILE A 107 -22.46 -10.03 -27.31
N LYS A 108 -22.29 -11.23 -27.87
CA LYS A 108 -23.14 -12.40 -27.55
C LYS A 108 -22.80 -13.07 -26.22
N THR A 109 -21.53 -13.04 -25.79
CA THR A 109 -21.03 -13.86 -24.67
C THR A 109 -20.63 -13.05 -23.44
N GLY A 110 -20.26 -11.79 -23.61
CA GLY A 110 -20.05 -10.87 -22.49
C GLY A 110 -21.39 -10.43 -21.90
N ASN A 111 -21.39 -10.06 -20.62
CA ASN A 111 -22.44 -9.18 -20.14
C ASN A 111 -22.26 -7.78 -20.76
N ASN A 112 -23.31 -6.95 -20.75
CA ASN A 112 -23.29 -5.65 -21.43
C ASN A 112 -22.09 -4.78 -20.99
N GLU A 113 -21.80 -4.72 -19.70
CA GLU A 113 -20.70 -3.91 -19.15
C GLU A 113 -19.31 -4.39 -19.62
N GLN A 114 -19.07 -5.70 -19.64
CA GLN A 114 -17.79 -6.27 -20.11
C GLN A 114 -17.60 -6.09 -21.61
N ALA A 115 -18.66 -6.30 -22.39
CA ALA A 115 -18.61 -6.09 -23.83
C ALA A 115 -18.30 -4.63 -24.15
N GLU A 116 -18.94 -3.69 -23.44
CA GLU A 116 -18.64 -2.26 -23.53
C GLU A 116 -17.19 -1.94 -23.14
N ASP A 117 -16.68 -2.48 -22.04
CA ASP A 117 -15.30 -2.28 -21.57
C ASP A 117 -14.26 -2.70 -22.62
N ILE A 118 -14.46 -3.86 -23.26
CA ILE A 118 -13.55 -4.39 -24.28
C ILE A 118 -13.67 -3.60 -25.58
N LEU A 119 -14.88 -3.27 -26.04
CA LEU A 119 -15.07 -2.49 -27.25
C LEU A 119 -14.53 -1.06 -27.08
N PHE A 120 -14.68 -0.49 -25.88
CA PHE A 120 -14.11 0.80 -25.51
C PHE A 120 -12.58 0.77 -25.57
N PHE A 121 -11.96 -0.29 -25.04
CA PHE A 121 -10.52 -0.55 -25.14
C PHE A 121 -10.07 -0.65 -26.60
N MET A 122 -10.69 -1.53 -27.40
CA MET A 122 -10.31 -1.78 -28.80
C MET A 122 -10.43 -0.51 -29.66
N GLY A 123 -11.50 0.27 -29.47
CA GLY A 123 -11.70 1.53 -30.19
C GLY A 123 -10.72 2.64 -29.81
N ARG A 124 -9.93 2.47 -28.73
CA ARG A 124 -8.95 3.44 -28.24
C ARG A 124 -7.55 2.86 -28.12
N ILE A 125 -7.27 1.73 -28.78
CA ILE A 125 -6.00 1.01 -28.62
C ILE A 125 -4.76 1.87 -28.91
N ARG A 126 -4.87 2.84 -29.84
CA ARG A 126 -3.81 3.82 -30.17
C ARG A 126 -3.45 4.79 -29.04
N LYS A 127 -4.29 4.91 -28.01
CA LYS A 127 -4.09 5.85 -26.89
C LYS A 127 -3.24 5.28 -25.75
N PHE A 128 -2.83 4.01 -25.85
CA PHE A 128 -2.05 3.36 -24.81
C PHE A 128 -0.55 3.48 -25.07
N ALA A 129 0.22 3.70 -24.00
CA ALA A 129 1.67 3.85 -24.06
C ALA A 129 2.42 2.59 -24.54
N PHE A 130 1.75 1.44 -24.60
CA PHE A 130 2.32 0.19 -25.13
C PHE A 130 1.94 -0.06 -26.60
N PHE A 131 1.18 0.84 -27.23
CA PHE A 131 0.67 0.63 -28.58
C PHE A 131 1.79 0.36 -29.59
N ASP A 132 2.85 1.18 -29.59
CA ASP A 132 3.95 1.04 -30.54
C ASP A 132 4.68 -0.32 -30.40
N ASP A 133 4.79 -0.84 -29.17
CA ASP A 133 5.39 -2.15 -28.92
C ASP A 133 4.49 -3.28 -29.45
N LEU A 134 3.18 -3.16 -29.21
CA LEU A 134 2.18 -4.12 -29.67
C LEU A 134 2.09 -4.13 -31.21
N GLU A 135 2.08 -2.95 -31.83
CA GLU A 135 2.04 -2.77 -33.28
C GLU A 135 3.29 -3.38 -33.94
N SER A 136 4.47 -3.17 -33.34
CA SER A 136 5.73 -3.75 -33.83
C SER A 136 5.71 -5.28 -33.79
N LEU A 137 5.23 -5.88 -32.69
CA LEU A 137 5.12 -7.34 -32.55
C LEU A 137 4.12 -7.97 -33.52
N MET A 138 2.95 -7.34 -33.68
CA MET A 138 1.92 -7.83 -34.60
C MET A 138 2.36 -7.69 -36.07
N SER A 139 3.02 -6.58 -36.41
CA SER A 139 3.55 -6.35 -37.76
C SER A 139 4.62 -7.38 -38.14
N ALA A 140 5.45 -7.82 -37.19
CA ALA A 140 6.41 -8.90 -37.41
C ALA A 140 5.74 -10.25 -37.78
N SER A 141 4.46 -10.42 -37.43
CA SER A 141 3.63 -11.57 -37.80
C SER A 141 2.72 -11.30 -39.01
N GLY A 142 2.91 -10.19 -39.72
CA GLY A 142 2.11 -9.80 -40.89
C GLY A 142 0.70 -9.31 -40.55
N LEU A 143 0.46 -8.87 -39.32
CA LEU A 143 -0.84 -8.39 -38.85
C LEU A 143 -0.81 -6.89 -38.57
N ASP A 144 -1.80 -6.17 -39.09
CA ASP A 144 -2.02 -4.74 -38.83
C ASP A 144 -3.15 -4.54 -37.82
N ILE A 145 -2.90 -3.82 -36.72
CA ILE A 145 -3.85 -3.64 -35.62
C ILE A 145 -5.12 -2.93 -36.09
N ASP A 146 -5.00 -1.86 -36.87
CA ASP A 146 -6.16 -1.09 -37.33
C ASP A 146 -7.08 -1.93 -38.21
N THR A 147 -6.51 -2.74 -39.11
CA THR A 147 -7.24 -3.68 -39.94
C THR A 147 -7.99 -4.70 -39.09
N GLN A 148 -7.34 -5.26 -38.07
CA GLN A 148 -7.95 -6.24 -37.15
C GLN A 148 -9.11 -5.58 -36.36
N VAL A 149 -8.89 -4.39 -35.79
CA VAL A 149 -9.93 -3.64 -35.06
C VAL A 149 -11.10 -3.25 -35.98
N GLY A 150 -10.80 -2.81 -37.21
CA GLY A 150 -11.81 -2.44 -38.22
C GLY A 150 -12.69 -3.62 -38.63
N LYS A 151 -12.08 -4.80 -38.83
CA LYS A 151 -12.79 -6.06 -39.08
C LYS A 151 -13.50 -6.63 -37.84
N GLY A 152 -13.29 -6.02 -36.67
CA GLY A 152 -13.81 -6.52 -35.40
C GLY A 152 -13.17 -7.85 -34.97
N GLN A 153 -11.95 -8.16 -35.44
CA GLN A 153 -11.19 -9.36 -35.13
C GLN A 153 -10.17 -9.01 -34.03
N PHE A 154 -10.38 -9.49 -32.80
CA PHE A 154 -9.57 -9.05 -31.66
C PHE A 154 -8.64 -10.11 -31.09
N LYS A 155 -8.78 -11.36 -31.55
CA LYS A 155 -8.03 -12.50 -31.02
C LYS A 155 -6.52 -12.26 -30.94
N GLU A 156 -5.91 -11.90 -32.07
CA GLU A 156 -4.45 -11.74 -32.14
C GLU A 156 -3.97 -10.55 -31.32
N ILE A 157 -4.77 -9.48 -31.21
CA ILE A 157 -4.48 -8.32 -30.36
C ILE A 157 -4.45 -8.75 -28.89
N VAL A 158 -5.49 -9.42 -28.41
CA VAL A 158 -5.60 -9.89 -27.01
C VAL A 158 -4.47 -10.86 -26.70
N HIS A 159 -4.16 -11.77 -27.63
CA HIS A 159 -3.15 -12.80 -27.43
C HIS A 159 -1.73 -12.25 -27.41
N CYS A 160 -1.40 -11.35 -28.34
CA CYS A 160 -0.11 -10.67 -28.38
C CYS A 160 0.08 -9.76 -27.16
N LEU A 161 -0.99 -9.13 -26.65
CA LEU A 161 -0.91 -8.30 -25.45
C LEU A 161 -0.72 -9.11 -24.16
N LEU A 162 -1.49 -10.18 -23.97
CA LEU A 162 -1.65 -10.84 -22.66
C LEU A 162 -0.79 -12.08 -22.45
N THR A 163 -0.08 -12.57 -23.47
CA THR A 163 0.63 -13.85 -23.38
C THR A 163 2.11 -13.72 -23.73
N HIS A 164 2.86 -14.77 -23.42
CA HIS A 164 4.29 -14.89 -23.74
C HIS A 164 4.59 -14.83 -25.25
N GLN A 165 3.59 -14.90 -26.13
CA GLN A 165 3.79 -14.71 -27.57
C GLN A 165 3.98 -13.24 -27.97
N GLY A 166 3.71 -12.29 -27.07
CA GLY A 166 4.01 -10.88 -27.26
C GLY A 166 4.42 -10.19 -25.96
N LEU A 167 3.70 -9.14 -25.58
CA LEU A 167 4.05 -8.28 -24.44
C LEU A 167 3.93 -8.96 -23.09
N ASN A 168 3.13 -10.02 -22.99
CA ASN A 168 2.98 -10.81 -21.76
C ASN A 168 2.46 -9.99 -20.54
N TYR A 169 1.62 -8.99 -20.78
CA TYR A 169 1.19 -8.03 -19.74
C TYR A 169 0.33 -8.65 -18.64
N ALA A 170 -0.35 -9.78 -18.90
CA ALA A 170 -1.13 -10.46 -17.86
C ALA A 170 -0.28 -11.05 -16.74
N ASP A 171 0.95 -11.45 -17.08
CA ASP A 171 1.88 -12.16 -16.20
C ASP A 171 3.01 -11.22 -15.73
N LEU A 172 2.88 -9.90 -15.97
CA LEU A 172 3.79 -8.87 -15.48
C LEU A 172 3.19 -8.12 -14.29
N PRO A 173 4.01 -7.64 -13.34
CA PRO A 173 3.57 -6.72 -12.30
C PRO A 173 3.40 -5.32 -12.89
N LYS A 174 2.45 -4.53 -12.37
CA LYS A 174 2.12 -3.20 -12.91
C LYS A 174 3.33 -2.27 -13.06
N GLY A 175 4.34 -2.41 -12.20
CA GLY A 175 5.59 -1.67 -12.27
C GLY A 175 6.32 -1.78 -13.62
N LEU A 176 6.15 -2.90 -14.33
CA LEU A 176 6.80 -3.18 -15.62
C LEU A 176 5.92 -2.83 -16.84
N LEU A 177 4.71 -2.31 -16.63
CA LEU A 177 3.80 -1.93 -17.71
C LEU A 177 3.99 -0.47 -18.06
N LYS A 178 4.03 -0.15 -19.37
CA LYS A 178 4.00 1.23 -19.86
C LYS A 178 2.65 1.88 -19.56
N PHE A 179 2.68 2.93 -18.74
CA PHE A 179 1.49 3.67 -18.31
C PHE A 179 1.33 4.97 -19.10
N HIS A 180 2.43 5.69 -19.36
CA HIS A 180 2.36 7.04 -19.92
C HIS A 180 3.18 7.19 -21.19
N GLN A 181 2.62 7.93 -22.13
CA GLN A 181 3.23 8.28 -23.40
C GLN A 181 3.78 9.72 -23.34
N TYR A 182 4.98 9.90 -23.86
CA TYR A 182 5.62 11.21 -23.99
C TYR A 182 6.36 11.30 -25.33
N SER A 183 6.61 12.52 -25.81
CA SER A 183 7.38 12.76 -27.04
C SER A 183 8.81 12.22 -26.98
N ASN A 184 9.37 12.08 -25.78
CA ASN A 184 10.73 11.56 -25.54
C ASN A 184 10.75 10.08 -25.12
N GLY A 185 9.62 9.37 -25.24
CA GLY A 185 9.51 7.94 -24.98
C GLY A 185 8.47 7.60 -23.91
N ASN A 186 7.93 6.40 -24.03
CA ASN A 186 6.89 5.88 -23.14
C ASN A 186 7.51 5.34 -21.85
N ARG A 187 6.83 5.53 -20.72
CA ARG A 187 7.33 5.17 -19.39
C ARG A 187 6.49 4.10 -18.73
N THR A 188 7.17 3.17 -18.08
CA THR A 188 6.57 2.23 -17.14
C THR A 188 6.20 2.90 -15.82
N ALA A 189 5.29 2.29 -15.06
CA ALA A 189 4.97 2.78 -13.72
C ALA A 189 6.22 2.83 -12.81
N PHE A 190 7.15 1.88 -12.92
CA PHE A 190 8.43 1.90 -12.20
C PHE A 190 9.26 3.15 -12.51
N GLU A 191 9.40 3.51 -13.79
CA GLU A 191 10.13 4.70 -14.21
C GLU A 191 9.50 5.98 -13.66
N GLU A 192 8.17 6.06 -13.60
CA GLU A 192 7.51 7.23 -13.00
C GLU A 192 7.86 7.40 -11.53
N HIS A 193 8.08 6.31 -10.78
CA HIS A 193 8.55 6.41 -9.40
C HIS A 193 9.98 6.96 -9.29
N LEU A 194 10.87 6.71 -10.26
CA LEU A 194 12.20 7.31 -10.33
C LEU A 194 12.11 8.82 -10.56
N VAL A 195 11.26 9.25 -11.49
CA VAL A 195 10.99 10.66 -11.76
C VAL A 195 10.50 11.38 -10.51
N GLU A 196 9.51 10.81 -9.82
CA GLU A 196 8.99 11.39 -8.59
C GLU A 196 10.07 11.49 -7.50
N ALA A 197 10.91 10.46 -7.34
CA ALA A 197 11.97 10.45 -6.34
C ALA A 197 13.03 11.53 -6.58
N ALA A 198 13.36 11.81 -7.83
CA ALA A 198 14.34 12.85 -8.17
C ALA A 198 13.93 14.27 -7.74
N ASP A 199 12.63 14.50 -7.57
CA ASP A 199 12.09 15.78 -7.14
C ASP A 199 12.15 15.97 -5.62
N TYR A 200 11.65 15.01 -4.84
CA TYR A 200 11.46 15.19 -3.39
C TYR A 200 12.35 14.34 -2.49
N LEU A 201 13.18 13.43 -3.01
CA LEU A 201 14.10 12.63 -2.17
C LEU A 201 15.57 13.03 -2.29
N LYS A 202 15.92 13.86 -3.28
CA LYS A 202 17.30 14.15 -3.64
C LYS A 202 18.05 14.82 -2.49
N ASP A 203 19.13 14.18 -2.03
CA ASP A 203 19.99 14.73 -0.99
C ASP A 203 21.05 15.71 -1.51
N ALA A 204 21.88 16.24 -0.61
CA ALA A 204 22.92 17.20 -0.97
C ALA A 204 24.00 16.62 -1.91
N GLN A 205 24.11 15.29 -2.03
CA GLN A 205 25.00 14.59 -2.96
C GLN A 205 24.27 14.17 -4.24
N GLY A 206 23.00 14.55 -4.40
CA GLY A 206 22.17 14.16 -5.54
C GLY A 206 21.56 12.75 -5.43
N ILE A 207 21.73 12.05 -4.31
CA ILE A 207 21.31 10.64 -4.17
C ILE A 207 19.82 10.57 -3.81
N CYS A 208 19.09 9.74 -4.54
CA CYS A 208 17.68 9.41 -4.32
C CYS A 208 17.57 7.94 -3.90
N ARG A 209 17.00 7.67 -2.72
CA ARG A 209 16.88 6.32 -2.14
C ARG A 209 15.48 5.76 -2.36
N LEU A 210 15.39 4.66 -3.11
CA LEU A 210 14.14 3.94 -3.35
C LEU A 210 14.30 2.48 -2.94
N HIS A 211 13.19 1.88 -2.52
CA HIS A 211 13.10 0.47 -2.23
C HIS A 211 11.81 -0.10 -2.78
N PHE A 212 11.90 -1.19 -3.55
CA PHE A 212 10.72 -1.85 -4.12
C PHE A 212 10.56 -3.25 -3.53
N THR A 213 9.33 -3.64 -3.19
CA THR A 213 9.03 -5.05 -2.94
C THR A 213 8.53 -5.71 -4.21
N VAL A 214 9.22 -6.75 -4.68
CA VAL A 214 8.93 -7.45 -5.94
C VAL A 214 8.68 -8.93 -5.68
N SER A 215 8.11 -9.64 -6.65
CA SER A 215 8.05 -11.11 -6.60
C SER A 215 9.38 -11.70 -7.09
N SER A 216 9.72 -12.90 -6.63
CA SER A 216 10.95 -13.60 -7.07
C SER A 216 10.97 -13.82 -8.58
N GLU A 217 9.81 -14.06 -9.17
CA GLU A 217 9.61 -14.30 -10.61
C GLU A 217 9.91 -13.07 -11.47
N HIS A 218 9.92 -11.86 -10.89
CA HIS A 218 10.06 -10.61 -11.63
C HIS A 218 11.23 -9.74 -11.18
N GLN A 219 12.01 -10.17 -10.18
CA GLN A 219 13.14 -9.40 -9.67
C GLN A 219 14.14 -9.05 -10.78
N GLU A 220 14.60 -10.04 -11.55
CA GLU A 220 15.55 -9.84 -12.65
C GLU A 220 15.01 -8.86 -13.72
N ARG A 221 13.69 -8.86 -13.95
CA ARG A 221 13.07 -7.93 -14.92
C ARG A 221 13.09 -6.48 -14.42
N PHE A 222 12.88 -6.26 -13.12
CA PHE A 222 13.00 -4.92 -12.54
C PHE A 222 14.45 -4.44 -12.51
N GLU A 223 15.40 -5.32 -12.18
CA GLU A 223 16.83 -5.01 -12.21
C GLU A 223 17.28 -4.67 -13.64
N GLY A 224 16.89 -5.48 -14.63
CA GLY A 224 17.16 -5.22 -16.04
C GLY A 224 16.59 -3.89 -16.54
N LEU A 225 15.30 -3.61 -16.23
CA LEU A 225 14.68 -2.32 -16.57
C LEU A 225 15.43 -1.16 -15.90
N LEU A 226 15.82 -1.30 -14.64
CA LEU A 226 16.57 -0.25 -13.94
C LEU A 226 17.92 0.00 -14.62
N GLU A 227 18.68 -1.03 -14.97
CA GLU A 227 19.97 -0.86 -15.66
C GLU A 227 19.80 -0.20 -17.03
N GLU A 228 18.73 -0.52 -17.77
CA GLU A 228 18.41 0.12 -19.05
C GLU A 228 18.15 1.63 -18.91
N VAL A 229 17.36 2.02 -17.90
CA VAL A 229 16.84 3.39 -17.80
C VAL A 229 17.61 4.31 -16.85
N ARG A 230 18.43 3.77 -15.95
CA ARG A 230 19.09 4.52 -14.86
C ARG A 230 19.88 5.70 -15.40
N HIS A 231 20.83 5.46 -16.30
CA HIS A 231 21.73 6.51 -16.81
C HIS A 231 20.95 7.66 -17.47
N ARG A 232 19.89 7.35 -18.23
CA ARG A 232 19.03 8.36 -18.86
C ARG A 232 18.40 9.27 -17.80
N TYR A 233 17.82 8.71 -16.75
CA TYR A 233 17.15 9.49 -15.71
C TYR A 233 18.13 10.22 -14.78
N GLU A 234 19.26 9.60 -14.43
CA GLU A 234 20.30 10.25 -13.61
C GLU A 234 20.81 11.52 -14.29
N LYS A 235 21.06 11.44 -15.60
CA LYS A 235 21.45 12.59 -16.42
C LYS A 235 20.35 13.65 -16.49
N ASN A 236 19.11 13.24 -16.81
CA ASN A 236 18.01 14.18 -17.02
C ASN A 236 17.64 14.96 -15.75
N TYR A 237 17.76 14.34 -14.57
CA TYR A 237 17.34 14.95 -13.31
C TYR A 237 18.51 15.41 -12.42
N ASN A 238 19.75 15.28 -12.89
CA ASN A 238 20.96 15.51 -12.10
C ASN A 238 20.85 14.85 -10.72
N ALA A 239 20.66 13.53 -10.75
CA ALA A 239 20.39 12.69 -9.59
C ALA A 239 21.16 11.36 -9.72
N ARG A 240 21.35 10.67 -8.60
CA ARG A 240 21.86 9.30 -8.54
C ARG A 240 20.86 8.40 -7.86
N PHE A 241 20.40 7.34 -8.51
CA PHE A 241 19.40 6.46 -7.94
C PHE A 241 20.05 5.29 -7.21
N ARG A 242 19.82 5.23 -5.89
CA ARG A 242 20.07 4.03 -5.09
C ARG A 242 18.75 3.29 -4.94
N VAL A 243 18.58 2.23 -5.72
CA VAL A 243 17.37 1.40 -5.74
C VAL A 243 17.72 0.04 -5.18
N ASP A 244 17.05 -0.33 -4.10
CA ASP A 244 17.14 -1.64 -3.48
C ASP A 244 15.85 -2.44 -3.75
N PHE A 245 15.97 -3.76 -3.89
CA PHE A 245 14.84 -4.66 -4.08
C PHE A 245 14.76 -5.64 -2.91
N SER A 246 13.53 -6.00 -2.52
CA SER A 246 13.32 -7.11 -1.58
C SER A 246 12.12 -7.95 -1.98
N LEU A 247 12.13 -9.21 -1.58
CA LEU A 247 10.98 -10.09 -1.74
C LEU A 247 10.02 -9.94 -0.56
N GLN A 248 8.73 -10.13 -0.80
CA GLN A 248 7.80 -10.39 0.30
C GLN A 248 8.23 -11.70 0.98
N LYS A 249 8.45 -11.65 2.30
CA LYS A 249 9.01 -12.81 3.01
C LYS A 249 8.00 -13.95 3.08
N ARG A 250 8.37 -15.12 2.58
CA ARG A 250 7.55 -16.35 2.70
C ARG A 250 7.30 -16.79 4.14
N SER A 251 8.13 -16.33 5.08
CA SER A 251 7.91 -16.53 6.52
C SER A 251 6.66 -15.81 7.06
N THR A 252 6.02 -14.97 6.24
CA THR A 252 4.74 -14.32 6.54
C THR A 252 3.55 -15.03 5.90
N ASP A 253 3.78 -16.12 5.16
CA ASP A 253 2.71 -16.92 4.62
C ASP A 253 1.85 -17.49 5.77
N THR A 254 0.55 -17.62 5.52
CA THR A 254 -0.41 -18.13 6.49
C THR A 254 -0.88 -19.52 6.09
N ILE A 255 -1.08 -20.37 7.08
CA ILE A 255 -1.65 -21.70 6.85
C ILE A 255 -3.13 -21.58 6.44
N ALA A 256 -3.52 -22.26 5.37
CA ALA A 256 -4.92 -22.48 5.05
C ALA A 256 -5.48 -23.60 5.94
N VAL A 257 -6.74 -23.47 6.35
CA VAL A 257 -7.44 -24.51 7.12
C VAL A 257 -8.73 -24.92 6.42
N ASP A 258 -9.22 -26.12 6.69
CA ASP A 258 -10.54 -26.53 6.25
C ASP A 258 -11.66 -25.82 7.05
N LEU A 259 -12.92 -26.14 6.76
CA LEU A 259 -14.07 -25.55 7.46
C LEU A 259 -14.08 -25.88 8.96
N TYR A 260 -13.42 -26.96 9.39
CA TYR A 260 -13.29 -27.42 10.77
C TYR A 260 -12.03 -26.89 11.50
N ASN A 261 -11.29 -25.96 10.88
CA ASN A 261 -10.04 -25.40 11.40
C ASN A 261 -8.89 -26.41 11.53
N GLN A 262 -8.89 -27.47 10.72
CA GLN A 262 -7.75 -28.38 10.58
C GLN A 262 -6.83 -27.91 9.44
N PRO A 263 -5.51 -28.11 9.52
CA PRO A 263 -4.58 -27.79 8.44
C PRO A 263 -5.05 -28.33 7.08
N PHE A 264 -5.21 -27.44 6.10
CA PHE A 264 -5.63 -27.84 4.76
C PHE A 264 -4.45 -28.49 4.04
N ARG A 265 -4.67 -29.72 3.55
CA ARG A 265 -3.65 -30.49 2.83
C ARG A 265 -3.98 -30.60 1.33
N GLU A 266 -2.94 -30.44 0.52
CA GLU A 266 -2.99 -30.70 -0.91
C GLU A 266 -3.12 -32.20 -1.21
N LYS A 267 -3.35 -32.57 -2.47
CA LYS A 267 -3.50 -33.98 -2.86
C LYS A 267 -2.25 -34.81 -2.58
N ASP A 268 -1.07 -34.18 -2.59
CA ASP A 268 0.22 -34.79 -2.28
C ASP A 268 0.53 -34.81 -0.77
N GLY A 269 -0.42 -34.40 0.08
CA GLY A 269 -0.30 -34.41 1.53
C GLY A 269 0.36 -33.16 2.14
N LYS A 270 0.94 -32.27 1.32
CA LYS A 270 1.61 -31.04 1.81
C LYS A 270 0.62 -30.06 2.41
N LEU A 271 1.10 -29.25 3.36
CA LEU A 271 0.34 -28.13 3.92
C LEU A 271 0.18 -27.03 2.87
N LEU A 272 -1.01 -26.45 2.77
CA LEU A 272 -1.23 -25.29 1.92
C LEU A 272 -0.95 -24.00 2.69
N PHE A 273 0.11 -23.30 2.30
CA PHE A 273 0.40 -21.94 2.73
C PHE A 273 -0.06 -20.93 1.67
N ARG A 274 -0.49 -19.75 2.11
CA ARG A 274 -0.94 -18.67 1.23
C ARG A 274 -0.25 -17.37 1.63
N PRO A 275 -0.01 -16.44 0.68
CA PRO A 275 0.54 -15.13 1.01
C PRO A 275 -0.29 -14.43 2.10
N GLY A 276 0.37 -13.90 3.13
CA GLY A 276 -0.28 -13.25 4.27
C GLY A 276 -0.92 -11.87 3.99
N GLY A 277 -1.10 -11.50 2.71
CA GLY A 277 -1.62 -10.19 2.31
C GLY A 277 -0.60 -9.04 2.48
N HIS A 278 -1.07 -7.80 2.33
CA HIS A 278 -0.21 -6.61 2.42
C HIS A 278 0.37 -6.40 3.83
N GLY A 279 -0.25 -6.98 4.87
CA GLY A 279 0.24 -6.94 6.25
C GLY A 279 1.66 -7.47 6.42
N ALA A 280 2.04 -8.44 5.59
CA ALA A 280 3.38 -8.99 5.52
C ALA A 280 4.48 -7.95 5.29
N LEU A 281 4.15 -6.82 4.65
CA LEU A 281 5.12 -5.78 4.31
C LEU A 281 5.70 -5.06 5.54
N ILE A 282 5.11 -5.22 6.74
CA ILE A 282 5.68 -4.67 7.97
C ILE A 282 7.09 -5.23 8.25
N GLU A 283 7.33 -6.48 7.83
CA GLU A 283 8.63 -7.12 7.89
C GLU A 283 9.65 -6.43 6.99
N ASN A 284 9.27 -6.17 5.74
CA ASN A 284 10.11 -5.47 4.78
C ASN A 284 10.41 -4.05 5.29
N LEU A 285 9.38 -3.32 5.74
CA LEU A 285 9.52 -1.96 6.27
C LEU A 285 10.47 -1.91 7.49
N ASN A 286 10.36 -2.88 8.40
CA ASN A 286 11.22 -2.98 9.58
C ASN A 286 12.70 -3.19 9.22
N ASP A 287 12.97 -3.87 8.10
CA ASP A 287 14.31 -4.24 7.69
C ASP A 287 15.00 -3.18 6.85
N LEU A 288 14.27 -2.19 6.32
CA LEU A 288 14.85 -1.05 5.59
C LEU A 288 15.82 -0.22 6.44
N LYS A 289 15.61 -0.20 7.77
CA LYS A 289 16.37 0.63 8.71
C LYS A 289 16.46 2.11 8.28
N GLY A 290 15.44 2.61 7.57
CA GLY A 290 15.33 4.02 7.19
C GLY A 290 15.10 4.94 8.40
N ASP A 291 14.97 6.23 8.15
CA ASP A 291 14.55 7.22 9.16
C ASP A 291 13.13 7.70 8.83
N ILE A 292 12.99 8.40 7.70
CA ILE A 292 11.71 8.87 7.18
C ILE A 292 11.41 8.14 5.86
N ILE A 293 10.28 7.44 5.82
CA ILE A 293 9.93 6.52 4.75
C ILE A 293 8.60 6.92 4.13
N TYR A 294 8.60 7.25 2.84
CA TYR A 294 7.39 7.40 2.04
C TYR A 294 6.88 6.03 1.61
N ILE A 295 5.59 5.76 1.77
CA ILE A 295 4.91 4.58 1.23
C ILE A 295 3.92 5.06 0.18
N LYS A 296 4.00 4.49 -1.03
CA LYS A 296 3.09 4.77 -2.14
C LYS A 296 2.92 3.52 -2.99
N ASN A 297 1.70 3.22 -3.42
CA ASN A 297 1.45 2.10 -4.34
C ASN A 297 2.10 2.35 -5.70
N ILE A 298 2.59 1.28 -6.35
CA ILE A 298 3.23 1.33 -7.67
C ILE A 298 2.31 1.89 -8.77
N ASP A 299 0.99 1.74 -8.62
CA ASP A 299 0.00 2.10 -9.63
C ASP A 299 -0.57 3.51 -9.47
N ASN A 300 -0.27 4.19 -8.36
CA ASN A 300 -0.66 5.58 -8.15
C ASN A 300 0.43 6.50 -8.70
N VAL A 301 0.42 6.73 -10.01
CA VAL A 301 1.35 7.61 -10.73
C VAL A 301 0.59 8.43 -11.74
N ALA A 302 1.12 9.58 -12.13
CA ALA A 302 0.45 10.48 -13.06
C ALA A 302 1.42 10.95 -14.15
N THR A 303 0.91 11.63 -15.18
CA THR A 303 1.74 12.24 -16.22
C THR A 303 2.49 13.48 -15.71
N ASP A 304 3.65 13.80 -16.30
CA ASP A 304 4.50 14.94 -15.91
C ASP A 304 3.71 16.27 -15.78
N ARG A 305 2.68 16.48 -16.61
CA ARG A 305 1.85 17.70 -16.59
C ARG A 305 1.08 17.93 -15.28
N ILE A 306 0.79 16.87 -14.51
CA ILE A 306 0.00 16.94 -13.27
C ILE A 306 0.72 16.40 -12.03
N LYS A 307 2.02 16.09 -12.10
CA LYS A 307 2.79 15.63 -10.93
C LYS A 307 3.12 16.73 -9.93
N GLY A 308 3.12 18.00 -10.34
CA GLY A 308 3.49 19.14 -9.49
C GLY A 308 2.77 19.15 -8.12
N PRO A 309 1.44 19.02 -8.07
CA PRO A 309 0.70 18.88 -6.81
C PRO A 309 1.17 17.72 -5.94
N THR A 310 1.45 16.55 -6.53
CA THR A 310 1.98 15.39 -5.79
C THR A 310 3.32 15.73 -5.14
N PHE A 311 4.24 16.35 -5.87
CA PHE A 311 5.54 16.76 -5.34
C PHE A 311 5.41 17.71 -4.16
N PHE A 312 4.58 18.74 -4.33
CA PHE A 312 4.30 19.72 -3.29
C PHE A 312 3.77 19.06 -2.02
N TRP A 313 2.72 18.24 -2.12
CA TRP A 313 2.13 17.61 -0.95
C TRP A 313 3.01 16.55 -0.30
N LYS A 314 3.87 15.85 -1.05
CA LYS A 314 4.88 14.96 -0.45
C LYS A 314 5.82 15.72 0.48
N ARG A 315 6.29 16.90 0.07
CA ARG A 315 7.14 17.76 0.90
C ARG A 315 6.40 18.24 2.14
N VAL A 316 5.14 18.67 2.00
CA VAL A 316 4.30 19.12 3.12
C VAL A 316 4.07 17.99 4.13
N LEU A 317 3.66 16.79 3.69
CA LEU A 317 3.38 15.65 4.57
C LEU A 317 4.62 15.23 5.37
N ALA A 318 5.79 15.18 4.73
CA ALA A 318 7.04 14.89 5.43
C ALA A 318 7.47 16.03 6.36
N GLY A 319 7.27 17.29 5.95
CA GLY A 319 7.45 18.44 6.82
C GLY A 319 6.63 18.34 8.10
N CYS A 320 5.35 17.98 8.00
CA CYS A 320 4.47 17.75 9.14
C CYS A 320 5.00 16.65 10.05
N LEU A 321 5.47 15.54 9.46
CA LEU A 321 6.03 14.44 10.24
C LEU A 321 7.27 14.90 11.01
N ILE A 322 8.16 15.64 10.37
CA ILE A 322 9.42 16.12 10.96
C ILE A 322 9.16 17.14 12.07
N GLU A 323 8.23 18.08 11.86
CA GLU A 323 7.79 19.06 12.86
C GLU A 323 7.31 18.36 14.14
N LEU A 324 6.35 17.44 13.98
CA LEU A 324 5.82 16.66 15.09
C LEU A 324 6.89 15.80 15.77
N GLN A 325 7.75 15.14 14.99
CA GLN A 325 8.82 14.31 15.53
C GLN A 325 9.80 15.14 16.37
N LYS A 326 10.22 16.32 15.89
CA LYS A 326 11.07 17.26 16.66
C LYS A 326 10.43 17.60 18.01
N LYS A 327 9.15 17.99 18.01
CA LYS A 327 8.43 18.37 19.24
C LYS A 327 8.22 17.20 20.20
N ILE A 328 7.83 16.03 19.69
CA ILE A 328 7.70 14.79 20.47
C ILE A 328 9.02 14.43 21.13
N PHE A 329 10.13 14.52 20.41
CA PHE A 329 11.46 14.14 20.92
C PHE A 329 11.90 15.07 22.05
N THR A 330 11.69 16.38 21.91
CA THR A 330 11.95 17.33 23.01
C THR A 330 11.16 16.99 24.27
N TYR A 331 9.88 16.61 24.13
CA TYR A 331 9.08 16.19 25.28
C TYR A 331 9.56 14.87 25.89
N LEU A 332 9.89 13.87 25.06
CA LEU A 332 10.42 12.59 25.53
C LEU A 332 11.73 12.77 26.31
N GLU A 333 12.67 13.58 25.81
CA GLU A 333 13.93 13.87 26.50
C GLU A 333 13.68 14.46 27.90
N ARG A 334 12.77 15.43 28.01
CA ARG A 334 12.45 16.11 29.27
C ARG A 334 11.71 15.20 30.25
N LEU A 335 10.79 14.36 29.76
CA LEU A 335 10.10 13.33 30.56
C LEU A 335 11.08 12.27 31.08
N VAL A 336 12.01 11.80 30.26
CA VAL A 336 13.02 10.80 30.64
C VAL A 336 13.99 11.37 31.66
N ALA A 337 14.47 12.60 31.47
CA ALA A 337 15.35 13.30 32.40
C ALA A 337 14.71 13.66 33.75
N GLN A 338 13.42 13.37 33.93
CA GLN A 338 12.63 13.72 35.11
C GLN A 338 12.62 15.24 35.41
N LYS A 339 12.79 16.06 34.37
CA LYS A 339 12.75 17.53 34.46
C LYS A 339 11.35 18.07 34.18
N HIS A 340 10.36 17.57 34.92
CA HIS A 340 8.95 17.91 34.74
C HIS A 340 8.26 18.24 36.06
N ASP A 341 7.33 19.17 35.99
CA ASP A 341 6.33 19.47 37.00
C ASP A 341 4.94 19.13 36.45
N GLU A 342 3.90 19.36 37.25
CA GLU A 342 2.52 19.10 36.83
C GLU A 342 2.11 19.96 35.62
N GLN A 343 2.52 21.23 35.60
CA GLN A 343 2.24 22.15 34.49
C GLN A 343 2.81 21.62 33.16
N PHE A 344 4.03 21.10 33.16
CA PHE A 344 4.61 20.50 31.97
C PHE A 344 3.88 19.22 31.54
N LEU A 345 3.45 18.38 32.49
CA LEU A 345 2.67 17.19 32.13
C LEU A 345 1.33 17.56 31.50
N ASP A 346 0.69 18.64 31.95
CA ASP A 346 -0.53 19.15 31.35
C ASP A 346 -0.25 19.72 29.95
N GLU A 347 0.84 20.50 29.75
CA GLU A 347 1.27 20.97 28.42
C GLU A 347 1.46 19.81 27.43
N VAL A 348 2.15 18.75 27.85
CA VAL A 348 2.38 17.56 27.00
C VAL A 348 1.10 16.79 26.75
N THR A 349 0.19 16.76 27.73
CA THR A 349 -1.13 16.12 27.60
C THR A 349 -1.99 16.87 26.59
N ASP A 350 -2.01 18.19 26.66
CA ASP A 350 -2.77 19.04 25.74
C ASP A 350 -2.20 18.93 24.33
N PHE A 351 -0.86 18.95 24.18
CA PHE A 351 -0.22 18.66 22.89
C PHE A 351 -0.62 17.27 22.34
N ALA A 352 -0.57 16.23 23.18
CA ALA A 352 -0.95 14.88 22.76
C ALA A 352 -2.41 14.80 22.31
N ARG A 353 -3.31 15.52 23.00
CA ARG A 353 -4.74 15.57 22.67
C ARG A 353 -5.00 16.35 21.39
N GLU A 354 -4.45 17.56 21.28
CA GLU A 354 -4.78 18.52 20.22
C GLU A 354 -3.99 18.26 18.93
N ARG A 355 -2.70 17.92 19.03
CA ARG A 355 -1.82 17.76 17.87
C ARG A 355 -1.67 16.33 17.42
N LEU A 356 -1.76 15.36 18.33
CA LEU A 356 -1.61 13.93 18.03
C LEU A 356 -2.92 13.14 18.10
N CYS A 357 -4.02 13.79 18.49
CA CYS A 357 -5.33 13.15 18.61
C CYS A 357 -5.31 11.94 19.57
N LEU A 358 -4.44 11.97 20.59
CA LEU A 358 -4.31 10.94 21.61
C LEU A 358 -5.12 11.32 22.85
N THR A 359 -6.17 10.57 23.12
CA THR A 359 -7.05 10.85 24.26
C THR A 359 -6.51 10.19 25.54
N PRO A 360 -6.39 10.93 26.65
CA PRO A 360 -6.06 10.33 27.94
C PRO A 360 -7.13 9.32 28.39
N PRO A 361 -6.78 8.28 29.16
CA PRO A 361 -7.74 7.31 29.66
C PRO A 361 -8.70 7.93 30.68
N ASN A 362 -9.80 7.22 30.95
CA ASN A 362 -10.75 7.59 31.99
C ASN A 362 -10.06 7.77 33.35
N GLY A 363 -10.50 8.78 34.12
CA GLY A 363 -9.91 9.10 35.42
C GLY A 363 -8.53 9.77 35.36
N TRP A 364 -8.11 10.31 34.20
CA TRP A 364 -6.81 10.98 34.02
C TRP A 364 -6.48 12.02 35.11
N GLN A 365 -7.48 12.79 35.53
CA GLN A 365 -7.32 13.84 36.55
C GLN A 365 -6.94 13.29 37.94
N HIS A 366 -7.20 12.01 38.21
CA HIS A 366 -6.90 11.35 39.47
C HIS A 366 -5.59 10.53 39.43
N LYS A 367 -4.89 10.51 38.29
CA LYS A 367 -3.62 9.81 38.16
C LYS A 367 -2.48 10.60 38.80
N SER A 368 -1.58 9.88 39.47
CA SER A 368 -0.35 10.47 40.02
C SER A 368 0.56 11.00 38.91
N ILE A 369 1.44 11.95 39.25
CA ILE A 369 2.48 12.49 38.35
C ILE A 369 3.27 11.36 37.68
N LYS A 370 3.63 10.32 38.45
CA LYS A 370 4.36 9.15 37.95
C LYS A 370 3.55 8.39 36.88
N GLU A 371 2.28 8.11 37.14
CA GLU A 371 1.41 7.42 36.19
C GLU A 371 1.17 8.25 34.93
N LYS A 372 0.96 9.57 35.06
CA LYS A 372 0.80 10.49 33.93
C LYS A 372 2.06 10.46 33.05
N ARG A 373 3.24 10.58 33.66
CA ARG A 373 4.53 10.52 32.98
C ARG A 373 4.75 9.18 32.26
N GLU A 374 4.53 8.06 32.92
CA GLU A 374 4.68 6.72 32.33
C GLU A 374 3.72 6.52 31.14
N PHE A 375 2.49 6.97 31.27
CA PHE A 375 1.52 6.95 30.17
C PHE A 375 2.01 7.79 28.97
N LEU A 376 2.43 9.03 29.19
CA LEU A 376 2.91 9.92 28.13
C LEU A 376 4.16 9.36 27.46
N LEU A 377 5.12 8.82 28.21
CA LEU A 377 6.29 8.13 27.66
C LEU A 377 5.89 6.99 26.72
N ASN A 378 4.96 6.13 27.17
CA ASN A 378 4.50 4.99 26.37
C ASN A 378 3.72 5.42 25.12
N LYS A 379 2.94 6.50 25.20
CA LYS A 379 2.13 6.99 24.07
C LYS A 379 2.90 7.88 23.10
N LEU A 380 3.98 8.53 23.53
CA LEU A 380 4.80 9.38 22.68
C LEU A 380 5.99 8.63 22.05
N ASN A 381 6.56 7.63 22.73
CA ASN A 381 7.70 6.88 22.20
C ASN A 381 7.27 5.72 21.28
N ARG A 382 6.69 6.07 20.14
CA ARG A 382 6.15 5.13 19.14
C ARG A 382 6.49 5.60 17.72
N PRO A 383 6.48 4.70 16.72
CA PRO A 383 6.53 5.08 15.33
C PRO A 383 5.40 6.07 14.97
N LEU A 384 5.70 7.00 14.07
CA LEU A 384 4.80 8.07 13.64
C LEU A 384 4.45 7.87 12.17
N ARG A 385 3.20 8.14 11.79
CA ARG A 385 2.78 8.25 10.39
C ARG A 385 1.92 9.49 10.17
N VAL A 386 2.19 10.17 9.06
CA VAL A 386 1.34 11.22 8.50
C VAL A 386 0.78 10.70 7.19
N CYS A 387 -0.55 10.61 7.10
CA CYS A 387 -1.22 10.07 5.92
C CYS A 387 -1.99 11.19 5.22
N GLY A 388 -1.75 11.36 3.92
CA GLY A 388 -2.59 12.18 3.07
C GLY A 388 -3.97 11.54 2.92
N MET A 389 -5.03 12.33 3.01
CA MET A 389 -6.42 11.91 2.84
C MET A 389 -7.05 12.73 1.72
N VAL A 390 -7.67 12.06 0.76
CA VAL A 390 -8.39 12.72 -0.33
C VAL A 390 -9.89 12.60 -0.08
N LYS A 391 -10.67 13.56 -0.60
CA LYS A 391 -12.13 13.49 -0.52
C LYS A 391 -12.64 12.23 -1.22
N ASN A 392 -13.64 11.58 -0.61
CA ASN A 392 -14.25 10.40 -1.19
C ASN A 392 -15.30 10.80 -2.22
N GLU A 393 -14.99 10.57 -3.50
CA GLU A 393 -15.90 10.81 -4.63
C GLU A 393 -16.58 9.50 -5.12
N GLY A 394 -16.67 8.48 -4.25
CA GLY A 394 -17.26 7.18 -4.54
C GLY A 394 -16.25 6.05 -4.79
N GLU A 395 -14.97 6.30 -4.52
CA GLU A 395 -13.90 5.31 -4.68
C GLU A 395 -13.96 4.26 -3.56
N PRO A 396 -13.94 2.95 -3.87
CA PRO A 396 -13.89 1.91 -2.86
C PRO A 396 -12.50 1.89 -2.19
N GLY A 397 -12.45 1.99 -0.87
CA GLY A 397 -11.18 1.98 -0.15
C GLY A 397 -11.34 2.10 1.37
N GLY A 398 -10.19 2.08 2.06
CA GLY A 398 -10.14 2.34 3.49
C GLY A 398 -10.22 3.84 3.79
N GLY A 399 -11.01 4.21 4.79
CA GLY A 399 -11.21 5.60 5.22
C GLY A 399 -10.65 5.89 6.62
N PRO A 400 -10.48 7.16 6.99
CA PRO A 400 -10.06 7.55 8.33
C PRO A 400 -11.24 7.54 9.32
N PHE A 401 -11.10 6.80 10.42
CA PHE A 401 -12.12 6.72 11.47
C PHE A 401 -11.51 6.78 12.87
N TRP A 402 -12.30 7.30 13.81
CA TRP A 402 -12.08 7.12 15.22
C TRP A 402 -12.56 5.72 15.64
N VAL A 403 -11.65 4.93 16.19
CA VAL A 403 -11.89 3.56 16.64
C VAL A 403 -11.72 3.49 18.16
N GLU A 404 -12.68 2.83 18.82
CA GLU A 404 -12.67 2.61 20.25
C GLU A 404 -11.84 1.38 20.61
N GLY A 405 -10.82 1.59 21.45
CA GLY A 405 -10.01 0.55 22.04
C GLY A 405 -10.73 -0.18 23.17
N LYS A 406 -10.24 -1.37 23.53
CA LYS A 406 -10.80 -2.17 24.64
C LYS A 406 -10.72 -1.47 26.01
N ASP A 407 -9.78 -0.54 26.16
CA ASP A 407 -9.58 0.29 27.35
C ASP A 407 -10.41 1.60 27.34
N GLY A 408 -11.29 1.76 26.34
CA GLY A 408 -12.11 2.96 26.14
C GLY A 408 -11.35 4.12 25.50
N THR A 409 -10.06 3.97 25.15
CA THR A 409 -9.33 5.03 24.44
C THR A 409 -9.78 5.14 23.00
N LEU A 410 -9.74 6.35 22.45
CA LEU A 410 -9.98 6.58 21.03
C LEU A 410 -8.64 6.69 20.30
N SER A 411 -8.57 6.05 19.12
CA SER A 411 -7.44 6.17 18.21
C SER A 411 -7.92 6.34 16.77
N MET A 412 -7.17 7.11 15.99
CA MET A 412 -7.44 7.28 14.57
C MET A 412 -6.84 6.13 13.76
N GLN A 413 -7.65 5.49 12.94
CA GLN A 413 -7.26 4.33 12.13
C GLN A 413 -7.72 4.49 10.68
N ILE A 414 -6.99 3.86 9.76
CA ILE A 414 -7.48 3.62 8.41
C ILE A 414 -8.27 2.32 8.45
N VAL A 415 -9.58 2.40 8.23
CA VAL A 415 -10.51 1.27 8.36
C VAL A 415 -11.01 0.86 6.98
N GLU A 416 -10.89 -0.43 6.68
CA GLU A 416 -11.47 -1.05 5.50
C GLU A 416 -12.81 -1.71 5.81
N SER A 417 -13.67 -1.88 4.79
CA SER A 417 -15.01 -2.45 4.94
C SER A 417 -14.99 -3.85 5.58
N ALA A 418 -13.96 -4.65 5.31
CA ALA A 418 -13.78 -5.98 5.89
C ALA A 418 -13.58 -5.98 7.42
N GLN A 419 -13.26 -4.83 8.03
CA GLN A 419 -13.06 -4.68 9.48
C GLN A 419 -14.34 -4.28 10.22
N VAL A 420 -15.42 -3.99 9.49
CA VAL A 420 -16.69 -3.51 10.05
C VAL A 420 -17.72 -4.64 10.02
N ASP A 421 -18.46 -4.83 11.12
CA ASP A 421 -19.45 -5.91 11.19
C ASP A 421 -20.56 -5.69 10.15
N PRO A 422 -20.71 -6.58 9.15
CA PRO A 422 -21.75 -6.43 8.13
C PRO A 422 -23.18 -6.61 8.68
N LYS A 423 -23.32 -7.16 9.90
CA LYS A 423 -24.63 -7.35 10.55
C LYS A 423 -25.04 -6.17 11.43
N SER A 424 -24.10 -5.29 11.79
CA SER A 424 -24.40 -4.13 12.63
C SER A 424 -24.81 -2.93 11.77
N LYS A 425 -26.11 -2.63 11.72
CA LYS A 425 -26.64 -1.48 10.97
C LYS A 425 -26.02 -0.15 11.42
N GLU A 426 -25.78 -0.01 12.72
CA GLU A 426 -25.14 1.19 13.31
C GLU A 426 -23.70 1.37 12.79
N GLN A 427 -22.89 0.30 12.84
CA GLN A 427 -21.50 0.37 12.38
C GLN A 427 -21.40 0.59 10.86
N GLN A 428 -22.31 -0.02 10.09
CA GLN A 428 -22.40 0.23 8.65
C GLN A 428 -22.81 1.67 8.34
N ALA A 429 -23.72 2.27 9.13
CA ALA A 429 -24.10 3.67 8.96
C ALA A 429 -22.92 4.62 9.26
N ILE A 430 -22.15 4.36 10.32
CA ILE A 430 -20.93 5.13 10.63
C ILE A 430 -19.93 4.99 9.48
N PHE A 431 -19.65 3.77 9.02
CA PHE A 431 -18.72 3.55 7.90
C PHE A 431 -19.15 4.27 6.62
N ALA A 432 -20.44 4.23 6.28
CA ALA A 432 -20.99 4.90 5.10
C ALA A 432 -20.94 6.43 5.17
N SER A 433 -20.80 7.03 6.36
CA SER A 433 -20.67 8.48 6.56
C SER A 433 -19.24 9.02 6.37
N GLY A 434 -18.28 8.16 6.02
CA GLY A 434 -16.90 8.57 5.73
C GLY A 434 -16.82 9.58 4.58
N THR A 435 -16.15 10.71 4.81
CA THR A 435 -16.03 11.81 3.84
C THR A 435 -14.73 11.79 3.03
N HIS A 436 -13.75 11.02 3.50
CA HIS A 436 -12.41 10.92 2.93
C HIS A 436 -11.98 9.46 2.83
N PHE A 437 -10.99 9.20 1.99
CA PHE A 437 -10.33 7.89 1.94
C PHE A 437 -8.81 8.04 1.84
N ASN A 438 -8.11 6.96 2.19
CA ASN A 438 -6.65 6.91 2.13
C ASN A 438 -6.16 6.43 0.75
N PRO A 439 -5.44 7.27 -0.01
CA PRO A 439 -4.83 6.91 -1.29
C PRO A 439 -3.56 6.04 -1.15
N VAL A 440 -3.21 5.64 0.09
CA VAL A 440 -1.91 5.07 0.44
C VAL A 440 -0.80 6.08 0.12
N ASP A 441 -1.00 7.31 0.57
CA ASP A 441 0.03 8.35 0.61
C ASP A 441 0.46 8.55 2.06
N ILE A 442 1.52 7.86 2.46
CA ILE A 442 1.92 7.80 3.87
C ILE A 442 3.40 8.17 3.99
N VAL A 443 3.72 9.01 4.97
CA VAL A 443 5.08 9.27 5.41
C VAL A 443 5.23 8.71 6.82
N CYS A 444 6.26 7.89 7.04
CA CYS A 444 6.51 7.18 8.29
C CYS A 444 7.82 7.64 8.92
N GLY A 445 7.83 7.87 10.24
CA GLY A 445 9.02 8.03 11.06
C GLY A 445 9.21 6.76 11.90
N VAL A 446 10.34 6.07 11.69
CA VAL A 446 10.57 4.71 12.24
C VAL A 446 11.71 4.64 13.26
N ARG A 447 12.24 5.80 13.66
CA ARG A 447 13.28 5.92 14.68
C ARG A 447 12.78 6.66 15.91
N ASP A 448 13.30 6.30 17.07
CA ASP A 448 12.99 6.94 18.35
C ASP A 448 13.77 8.23 18.56
N TYR A 449 13.55 8.89 19.71
CA TYR A 449 14.23 10.13 20.08
C TYR A 449 15.74 9.99 20.29
N LYS A 450 16.26 8.77 20.39
CA LYS A 450 17.71 8.47 20.46
C LYS A 450 18.31 8.16 19.09
N GLY A 451 17.49 8.11 18.05
CA GLY A 451 17.89 7.69 16.70
C GLY A 451 17.88 6.19 16.50
N GLU A 452 17.42 5.40 17.47
CA GLU A 452 17.36 3.94 17.37
C GLU A 452 16.11 3.50 16.59
N ALA A 453 16.26 2.48 15.75
CA ALA A 453 15.13 1.97 14.98
C ALA A 453 14.13 1.23 15.88
N PHE A 454 12.85 1.59 15.79
CA PHE A 454 11.80 0.82 16.44
C PHE A 454 11.73 -0.60 15.83
N ASN A 455 11.46 -1.60 16.67
CA ASN A 455 10.97 -2.88 16.16
C ASN A 455 9.49 -2.75 15.84
N LEU A 456 9.15 -2.56 14.56
CA LEU A 456 7.80 -2.22 14.12
C LEU A 456 6.77 -3.31 14.45
N ARG A 457 7.23 -4.56 14.61
CA ARG A 457 6.40 -5.72 15.00
C ARG A 457 5.73 -5.54 16.35
N ASN A 458 6.35 -4.76 17.25
CA ASN A 458 5.82 -4.49 18.59
C ASN A 458 4.57 -3.59 18.55
N TYR A 459 4.25 -2.98 17.40
CA TYR A 459 3.15 -2.03 17.24
C TYR A 459 2.01 -2.58 16.37
N VAL A 460 2.08 -3.85 15.97
CA VAL A 460 1.04 -4.56 15.20
C VAL A 460 -0.10 -4.98 16.12
N ASP A 461 -1.34 -4.74 15.70
CA ASP A 461 -2.51 -5.40 16.31
C ASP A 461 -2.68 -6.80 15.70
N THR A 462 -2.18 -7.81 16.40
CA THR A 462 -2.23 -9.20 15.94
C THR A 462 -3.64 -9.80 15.93
N ASP A 463 -4.62 -9.14 16.56
CA ASP A 463 -6.02 -9.56 16.55
C ASP A 463 -6.77 -9.06 15.30
N ALA A 464 -6.24 -8.04 14.60
CA ALA A 464 -6.85 -7.42 13.42
C ALA A 464 -6.62 -8.22 12.12
N VAL A 465 -6.80 -9.54 12.18
CA VAL A 465 -6.64 -10.47 11.07
C VAL A 465 -7.93 -10.63 10.27
N PHE A 466 -7.80 -10.92 8.98
CA PHE A 466 -8.95 -11.20 8.12
C PHE A 466 -9.04 -12.69 7.81
N ILE A 467 -10.25 -13.23 7.85
CA ILE A 467 -10.52 -14.61 7.47
C ILE A 467 -11.46 -14.60 6.27
N SER A 468 -10.99 -15.14 5.15
CA SER A 468 -11.80 -15.29 3.94
C SER A 468 -12.03 -16.76 3.61
N GLN A 469 -13.20 -17.08 3.08
CA GLN A 469 -13.45 -18.39 2.49
C GLN A 469 -12.99 -18.39 1.04
N LYS A 470 -12.30 -19.47 0.65
CA LYS A 470 -11.82 -19.71 -0.71
C LYS A 470 -12.09 -21.17 -1.07
N SER A 471 -11.89 -21.51 -2.33
CA SER A 471 -11.87 -22.89 -2.80
C SER A 471 -10.54 -23.19 -3.51
N LYS A 472 -10.06 -24.42 -3.37
CA LYS A 472 -8.94 -24.97 -4.15
C LYS A 472 -9.28 -26.40 -4.56
N ASP A 473 -9.19 -26.70 -5.84
CA ASP A 473 -9.50 -28.01 -6.43
C ASP A 473 -10.89 -28.53 -6.01
N GLY A 474 -11.90 -27.65 -5.99
CA GLY A 474 -13.27 -27.99 -5.58
C GLY A 474 -13.48 -28.17 -4.07
N ARG A 475 -12.44 -28.04 -3.23
CA ARG A 475 -12.54 -28.11 -1.77
C ARG A 475 -12.53 -26.72 -1.15
N ASN A 476 -13.45 -26.49 -0.21
CA ASN A 476 -13.54 -25.23 0.52
C ASN A 476 -12.45 -25.14 1.59
N LEU A 477 -11.90 -23.95 1.76
CA LEU A 477 -10.89 -23.63 2.76
C LEU A 477 -11.12 -22.23 3.33
N LYS A 478 -10.54 -21.98 4.50
CA LYS A 478 -10.39 -20.65 5.09
C LYS A 478 -8.93 -20.21 4.96
N ALA A 479 -8.75 -18.97 4.51
CA ALA A 479 -7.46 -18.31 4.40
C ALA A 479 -7.39 -17.15 5.40
N LEU A 480 -6.24 -17.01 6.06
CA LEU A 480 -5.95 -15.92 6.97
C LEU A 480 -5.14 -14.86 6.23
N GLU A 481 -5.50 -13.60 6.34
CA GLU A 481 -4.64 -12.48 5.95
C GLU A 481 -4.18 -11.77 7.21
N LEU A 482 -2.88 -11.46 7.26
CA LEU A 482 -2.28 -10.72 8.36
C LEU A 482 -2.85 -9.29 8.39
N PRO A 483 -2.79 -8.62 9.55
CA PRO A 483 -3.24 -7.23 9.67
C PRO A 483 -2.57 -6.37 8.60
N GLY A 484 -3.34 -5.71 7.74
CA GLY A 484 -2.83 -4.94 6.60
C GLY A 484 -1.85 -3.83 7.03
N LEU A 485 -0.89 -3.51 6.15
CA LEU A 485 0.27 -2.66 6.47
C LEU A 485 -0.14 -1.33 7.11
N TRP A 486 -1.04 -0.59 6.47
CA TRP A 486 -1.49 0.72 6.93
C TRP A 486 -2.77 0.68 7.77
N ASN A 487 -3.27 -0.51 8.11
CA ASN A 487 -4.38 -0.68 9.03
C ASN A 487 -3.87 -1.33 10.33
N GLY A 488 -4.09 -2.62 10.55
CA GLY A 488 -3.73 -3.32 11.79
C GLY A 488 -2.24 -3.45 12.05
N ALA A 489 -1.36 -3.51 11.03
CA ALA A 489 0.09 -3.55 11.27
C ALA A 489 0.67 -2.22 11.78
N MET A 490 -0.08 -1.12 11.61
CA MET A 490 0.26 0.20 12.12
C MET A 490 -0.73 0.70 13.19
N ALA A 491 -1.54 -0.20 13.77
CA ALA A 491 -2.62 0.17 14.69
C ALA A 491 -2.13 0.98 15.90
N ASN A 492 -0.96 0.65 16.44
CA ASN A 492 -0.42 1.32 17.62
C ASN A 492 0.53 2.48 17.31
N TRP A 493 0.59 2.96 16.07
CA TRP A 493 1.41 4.10 15.67
C TRP A 493 0.75 5.43 16.06
N ILE A 494 1.53 6.48 16.24
CA ILE A 494 0.99 7.84 16.26
C ILE A 494 0.56 8.17 14.83
N THR A 495 -0.69 8.58 14.65
CA THR A 495 -1.30 8.76 13.33
C THR A 495 -1.81 10.19 13.22
N LEU A 496 -1.43 10.88 12.15
CA LEU A 496 -2.03 12.15 11.75
C LEU A 496 -2.62 12.01 10.35
N PHE A 497 -3.82 12.53 10.14
CA PHE A 497 -4.43 12.64 8.82
C PHE A 497 -4.41 14.09 8.34
N VAL A 498 -3.98 14.28 7.09
CA VAL A 498 -3.88 15.58 6.45
C VAL A 498 -4.70 15.55 5.17
N GLU A 499 -5.62 16.49 4.99
CA GLU A 499 -6.35 16.61 3.72
C GLU A 499 -5.37 17.00 2.60
N VAL A 500 -5.41 16.27 1.48
CA VAL A 500 -4.66 16.57 0.26
C VAL A 500 -5.60 16.57 -0.96
N PRO A 501 -5.27 17.31 -2.03
CA PRO A 501 -6.09 17.36 -3.24
C PRO A 501 -6.22 16.00 -3.92
N ILE A 502 -7.41 15.70 -4.46
CA ILE A 502 -7.69 14.44 -5.17
C ILE A 502 -6.72 14.17 -6.34
N ILE A 503 -6.17 15.22 -6.95
CA ILE A 503 -5.21 15.10 -8.06
C ILE A 503 -3.89 14.40 -7.67
N THR A 504 -3.60 14.21 -6.38
CA THR A 504 -2.45 13.40 -5.93
C THR A 504 -2.73 11.88 -5.97
N PHE A 505 -3.96 11.49 -6.30
CA PHE A 505 -4.41 10.10 -6.37
C PHE A 505 -4.88 9.73 -7.77
N ASN A 506 -4.04 9.01 -8.50
CA ASN A 506 -4.27 8.56 -9.86
C ASN A 506 -3.93 7.06 -9.98
N PRO A 507 -4.69 6.17 -9.32
CA PRO A 507 -4.42 4.74 -9.40
C PRO A 507 -4.91 4.14 -10.72
N VAL A 508 -4.19 3.14 -11.22
CA VAL A 508 -4.63 2.33 -12.36
C VAL A 508 -5.10 0.97 -11.87
N LYS A 509 -6.41 0.72 -11.79
CA LYS A 509 -7.00 -0.55 -11.33
C LYS A 509 -7.38 -1.47 -12.48
N THR A 510 -7.92 -0.90 -13.55
CA THR A 510 -8.29 -1.54 -14.81
C THR A 510 -7.44 -0.99 -15.95
N ILE A 511 -7.37 -1.70 -17.08
CA ILE A 511 -6.63 -1.24 -18.25
C ILE A 511 -7.17 0.11 -18.76
N ASN A 512 -8.49 0.28 -18.76
CA ASN A 512 -9.15 1.49 -19.25
C ASN A 512 -8.93 2.71 -18.34
N ASP A 513 -8.44 2.54 -17.11
CA ASP A 513 -8.04 3.69 -16.28
C ASP A 513 -6.89 4.48 -16.92
N LEU A 514 -6.04 3.86 -17.73
CA LEU A 514 -5.01 4.57 -18.50
C LEU A 514 -5.59 5.53 -19.55
N LEU A 515 -6.87 5.42 -19.88
CA LEU A 515 -7.57 6.33 -20.80
C LEU A 515 -8.16 7.57 -20.09
N ARG A 516 -8.12 7.62 -18.75
CA ARG A 516 -8.48 8.82 -17.98
C ARG A 516 -7.51 9.95 -18.32
N LYS A 517 -7.98 11.20 -18.27
CA LYS A 517 -7.19 12.37 -18.69
C LYS A 517 -5.84 12.42 -17.99
N GLU A 518 -5.77 12.01 -16.73
CA GLU A 518 -4.59 12.03 -15.85
C GLU A 518 -3.42 11.17 -16.38
N HIS A 519 -3.74 10.12 -17.13
CA HIS A 519 -2.78 9.18 -17.73
C HIS A 519 -2.51 9.44 -19.23
N GLN A 520 -3.22 10.39 -19.82
CA GLN A 520 -3.11 10.70 -21.25
C GLN A 520 -2.15 11.87 -21.52
N PRO A 521 -1.43 11.86 -22.65
CA PRO A 521 -0.66 13.01 -23.11
C PRO A 521 -1.59 14.20 -23.42
N GLN A 522 -1.01 15.40 -23.53
CA GLN A 522 -1.75 16.64 -23.79
C GLN A 522 -2.30 16.71 -25.21
#